data_AF-A0A2I0X9F4-F1
#
_entry.id   AF-A0A2I0X9F4-F1
#
_cell.length_a   1.000
_cell.length_b   1.000
_cell.length_c   1.000
_cell.angle_alpha   90.00
_cell.angle_beta   90.00
_cell.angle_gamma   90.00
#
_symmetry.space_group_name_H-M   'P 1'
#
loop_
_entity.id
_entity.type
_entity.pdbx_description
1 polymer ?
#
loop_
_entity_poly.entity_id
_entity_poly.type
_entity_poly.pdbx_seq_one_letter_code
_entity_poly.pdbx_strand_id
1 'polypeptide(L)'
;MSYVVGYGKNYPRRVHHRGASIPHNGVKYSCTAGWKWRDAKTPNPNTITGAMVGGPDKFDGFSDVRTNYNYTEPTMAGNAGLVAALISLTSTGGGLGIDKNSIFSALPPLFPAAPPPPPPWKP
;
A
#
# COMPACT_ATOMS: atom_id res chain seq x y z
N MET A 1 18.25 4.93 -4.56
CA MET A 1 17.31 4.60 -3.47
C MET A 1 16.08 3.92 -4.09
N SER A 2 15.47 2.96 -3.41
CA SER A 2 14.16 2.41 -3.81
C SER A 2 13.05 3.39 -3.43
N TYR A 3 11.97 3.43 -4.21
CA TYR A 3 10.72 4.14 -3.87
C TYR A 3 9.59 3.19 -3.44
N VAL A 4 9.89 1.89 -3.36
CA VAL A 4 9.00 0.86 -2.83
C VAL A 4 9.44 0.53 -1.41
N VAL A 5 8.54 0.78 -0.46
CA VAL A 5 8.81 0.60 0.97
C VAL A 5 9.13 -0.86 1.28
N GLY A 6 10.21 -1.08 2.04
CA GLY A 6 10.67 -2.43 2.42
C GLY A 6 11.40 -3.19 1.31
N TYR A 7 11.64 -2.57 0.15
CA TYR A 7 12.35 -3.20 -0.96
C TYR A 7 13.71 -2.54 -1.23
N GLY A 8 14.74 -3.36 -1.45
CA GLY A 8 16.11 -2.90 -1.68
C GLY A 8 16.85 -2.50 -0.39
N LYS A 9 18.12 -2.09 -0.53
CA LYS A 9 18.99 -1.74 0.63
C LYS A 9 18.60 -0.41 1.30
N ASN A 10 18.05 0.53 0.52
CA ASN A 10 17.65 1.87 0.97
C ASN A 10 16.25 2.18 0.43
N TYR A 11 15.29 2.50 1.29
CA TYR A 11 13.88 2.78 0.95
C TYR A 11 13.27 3.79 1.95
N PRO A 12 12.13 4.45 1.62
CA PRO A 12 11.55 5.49 2.46
C PRO A 12 11.05 4.91 3.78
N ARG A 13 11.41 5.56 4.90
CA ARG A 13 11.04 5.10 6.25
C ARG A 13 10.05 6.05 6.93
N ARG A 14 9.77 7.22 6.34
CA ARG A 14 8.88 8.25 6.92
C ARG A 14 7.69 8.53 5.99
N VAL A 15 6.99 7.48 5.60
CA VAL A 15 5.86 7.50 4.67
C VAL A 15 4.65 8.25 5.26
N HIS A 16 3.99 9.09 4.46
CA HIS A 16 2.73 9.77 4.80
C HIS A 16 1.56 8.77 4.84
N HIS A 17 1.51 7.94 5.88
CA HIS A 17 0.46 6.93 6.06
C HIS A 17 0.13 6.73 7.53
N ARG A 18 -1.12 6.97 7.92
CA ARG A 18 -1.56 6.93 9.33
C ARG A 18 -1.28 5.59 9.99
N GLY A 19 -1.72 4.49 9.37
CA GLY A 19 -1.49 3.14 9.89
C GLY A 19 -0.01 2.75 9.96
N ALA A 20 0.86 3.40 9.17
CA ALA A 20 2.30 3.16 9.23
C ALA A 20 2.96 3.97 10.38
N SER A 21 2.51 5.21 10.58
CA SER A 21 3.10 6.17 11.52
C SER A 21 2.72 5.98 12.99
N ILE A 22 1.55 5.39 13.28
CA ILE A 22 1.03 5.23 14.64
C ILE A 22 1.46 3.86 15.18
N PRO A 23 2.10 3.79 16.36
CA PRO A 23 2.56 2.52 16.92
C PRO A 23 1.39 1.62 17.32
N HIS A 24 1.58 0.31 17.14
CA HIS A 24 0.63 -0.69 17.61
C HIS A 24 0.90 -1.03 19.08
N ASN A 25 0.35 -0.23 19.99
CA ASN A 25 0.55 -0.37 21.45
C ASN A 25 -0.77 -0.52 22.23
N GLY A 26 -1.86 -0.85 21.55
CA GLY A 26 -3.19 -0.97 22.15
C GLY A 26 -3.87 0.35 22.53
N VAL A 27 -3.22 1.50 22.34
CA VAL A 27 -3.79 2.81 22.65
C VAL A 27 -4.55 3.35 21.44
N LYS A 28 -5.80 3.76 21.67
CA LYS A 28 -6.59 4.49 20.66
C LYS A 28 -6.22 5.97 20.68
N TYR A 29 -5.77 6.48 19.54
CA TYR A 29 -5.46 7.90 19.37
C TYR A 29 -6.57 8.59 18.57
N SER A 30 -6.99 9.77 19.01
CA SER A 30 -7.89 10.63 18.24
C SER A 30 -7.16 11.22 17.01
N CYS A 31 -7.92 11.77 16.06
CA CYS A 31 -7.35 12.42 14.88
C CYS A 31 -6.35 13.52 15.26
N THR A 32 -6.72 14.40 16.21
CA THR A 32 -5.85 15.49 16.69
C THR A 32 -4.64 14.96 17.45
N ALA A 33 -4.82 13.97 18.32
CA ALA A 33 -3.70 13.33 19.01
C ALA A 33 -2.74 12.61 18.04
N GLY A 34 -3.23 12.20 16.88
CA GLY A 34 -2.46 11.59 15.81
C GLY A 34 -1.48 12.54 15.10
N TRP A 35 -1.64 13.86 15.24
CA TRP A 35 -0.76 14.84 14.59
C TRP A 35 0.68 14.72 15.09
N LYS A 36 0.88 14.30 16.35
CA LYS A 36 2.22 14.01 16.88
C LYS A 36 2.95 12.92 16.06
N TRP A 37 2.22 11.94 15.54
CA TRP A 37 2.78 10.87 14.71
C TRP A 37 3.00 11.33 13.26
N ARG A 38 2.13 12.19 12.74
CA ARG A 38 2.33 12.87 11.44
C ARG A 38 3.63 13.68 11.46
N ASP A 39 3.86 14.46 12.51
CA ASP A 39 4.94 15.46 12.59
C ASP A 39 6.25 14.88 13.17
N ALA A 40 6.24 13.63 13.64
CA ALA A 40 7.42 12.98 14.20
C ALA A 40 8.58 12.87 13.19
N LYS A 41 9.81 13.10 13.65
CA LYS A 41 11.03 12.94 12.83
C LYS A 41 11.55 11.51 12.80
N THR A 42 11.04 10.65 13.66
CA THR A 42 11.40 9.23 13.72
C THR A 42 10.85 8.47 12.51
N PRO A 43 11.45 7.33 12.12
CA PRO A 43 10.86 6.37 11.20
C PRO A 43 9.45 5.93 11.61
N ASN A 44 8.66 5.48 10.64
CA ASN A 44 7.37 4.85 10.87
C ASN A 44 7.57 3.55 11.69
N PRO A 45 6.83 3.33 12.79
CA PRO A 45 6.93 2.11 13.59
C PRO A 45 6.47 0.87 12.82
N ASN A 46 5.50 0.99 11.91
CA ASN A 46 5.03 -0.13 11.09
C ASN A 46 5.50 0.08 9.65
N THR A 47 6.19 -0.93 9.10
CA THR A 47 6.63 -0.91 7.71
C THR A 47 5.50 -1.41 6.81
N ILE A 48 5.05 -0.58 5.88
CA ILE A 48 4.04 -0.95 4.87
C ILE A 48 4.73 -1.51 3.61
N THR A 49 5.25 -2.73 3.73
CA THR A 49 6.02 -3.38 2.67
C THR A 49 5.26 -3.42 1.34
N GLY A 50 5.93 -3.07 0.25
CA GLY A 50 5.38 -3.07 -1.10
C GLY A 50 4.71 -1.75 -1.51
N ALA A 51 4.49 -0.82 -0.58
CA ALA A 51 3.91 0.47 -0.92
C ALA A 51 4.88 1.33 -1.75
N MET A 52 4.48 1.67 -2.97
CA MET A 52 5.12 2.72 -3.76
C MET A 52 4.72 4.10 -3.24
N VAL A 53 5.70 4.95 -2.93
CA VAL A 53 5.48 6.37 -2.59
C VAL A 53 5.41 7.24 -3.85
N GLY A 54 4.97 8.48 -3.71
CA GLY A 54 4.87 9.45 -4.82
C GLY A 54 6.15 9.61 -5.66
N GLY A 55 7.32 9.47 -5.03
CA GLY A 55 8.61 9.42 -5.74
C GLY A 55 9.32 10.77 -5.77
N PRO A 56 10.40 10.91 -6.56
CA PRO A 56 11.21 12.12 -6.62
C PRO A 56 10.56 13.22 -7.46
N ASP A 57 11.13 14.43 -7.38
CA ASP A 57 10.81 15.52 -8.29
C ASP A 57 11.47 15.34 -9.66
N LYS A 58 11.24 16.31 -10.56
CA LYS A 58 11.78 16.31 -11.92
C LYS A 58 13.31 16.41 -12.03
N PHE A 59 14.00 16.64 -10.93
CA PHE A 59 15.46 16.71 -10.83
C PHE A 59 16.02 15.56 -9.99
N ASP A 60 15.25 14.47 -9.84
CA ASP A 60 15.59 13.31 -9.03
C ASP A 60 15.77 13.60 -7.53
N GLY A 61 15.30 14.76 -7.06
CA GLY A 61 15.29 15.14 -5.65
C GLY A 61 14.21 14.38 -4.89
N PHE A 62 14.56 13.76 -3.76
CA PHE A 62 13.60 13.07 -2.89
C PHE A 62 13.80 13.43 -1.42
N SER A 63 12.70 13.78 -0.74
CA SER A 63 12.70 14.08 0.69
C SER A 63 11.84 13.08 1.47
N ASP A 64 12.48 12.19 2.24
CA ASP A 64 11.79 11.24 3.14
C ASP A 64 11.27 11.95 4.40
N VAL A 65 10.25 12.79 4.20
CA VAL A 65 9.62 13.61 5.22
C VAL A 65 8.13 13.34 5.22
N ARG A 66 7.62 12.79 6.33
CA ARG A 66 6.21 12.36 6.45
C ARG A 66 5.19 13.46 6.18
N THR A 67 5.48 14.70 6.51
CA THR A 67 4.55 15.82 6.23
C THR A 67 4.54 16.23 4.76
N ASN A 68 5.54 15.80 3.99
CA ASN A 68 5.65 16.06 2.56
C ASN A 68 4.97 14.93 1.77
N TYR A 69 3.65 15.00 1.70
CA TYR A 69 2.81 14.00 1.07
C TYR A 69 3.11 13.84 -0.43
N ASN A 70 3.53 14.92 -1.12
CA ASN A 70 3.88 14.89 -2.56
C ASN A 70 4.93 13.81 -2.90
N TYR A 71 5.91 13.60 -2.01
CA TYR A 71 6.98 12.61 -2.23
C TYR A 71 6.67 11.28 -1.52
N THR A 72 6.06 11.34 -0.34
CA THR A 72 6.02 10.22 0.60
C THR A 72 4.64 9.57 0.76
N GLU A 73 3.61 10.04 0.06
CA GLU A 73 2.27 9.45 0.12
C GLU A 73 2.16 8.25 -0.83
N PRO A 74 1.80 7.06 -0.33
CA PRO A 74 1.46 5.92 -1.17
C PRO A 74 -0.02 5.97 -1.55
N THR A 75 -0.33 5.63 -2.79
CA THR A 75 -1.72 5.63 -3.28
C THR A 75 -2.10 4.26 -3.84
N MET A 76 -3.38 3.90 -3.73
CA MET A 76 -3.89 2.66 -4.33
C MET A 76 -3.69 2.67 -5.85
N ALA A 77 -3.94 3.80 -6.51
CA ALA A 77 -3.79 3.95 -7.95
C ALA A 77 -2.33 3.76 -8.41
N GLY A 78 -1.36 4.37 -7.71
CA GLY A 78 0.06 4.20 -8.03
C GLY A 78 0.52 2.75 -7.87
N ASN A 79 0.09 2.08 -6.81
CA ASN A 79 0.41 0.67 -6.59
C ASN A 79 -0.28 -0.26 -7.60
N ALA A 80 -1.53 0.03 -8.00
CA ALA A 80 -2.20 -0.73 -9.05
C ALA A 80 -1.44 -0.66 -10.39
N GLY A 81 -0.96 0.52 -10.78
CA GLY A 81 -0.13 0.72 -11.96
C GLY A 81 1.21 -0.01 -11.86
N LEU A 82 1.91 0.09 -10.72
CA LEU A 82 3.14 -0.65 -10.46
C LEU A 82 2.92 -2.16 -10.64
N VAL A 83 1.89 -2.71 -9.97
CA VAL A 83 1.60 -4.15 -10.03
C VAL A 83 1.31 -4.57 -11.47
N ALA A 84 0.46 -3.85 -12.20
CA ALA A 84 0.18 -4.15 -13.60
C ALA A 84 1.45 -4.18 -14.48
N ALA A 85 2.34 -3.20 -14.31
CA ALA A 85 3.62 -3.13 -15.03
C ALA A 85 4.55 -4.30 -14.65
N LEU A 86 4.66 -4.62 -13.36
CA LEU A 86 5.46 -5.76 -12.89
C LEU A 86 4.97 -7.08 -13.47
N ILE A 87 3.65 -7.32 -13.47
CA ILE A 87 3.11 -8.55 -14.04
C ILE A 87 3.44 -8.63 -15.54
N SER A 88 3.26 -7.53 -16.29
CA SER A 88 3.65 -7.47 -17.72
C SER A 88 5.13 -7.78 -17.95
N LEU A 89 6.03 -7.27 -17.10
CA LEU A 89 7.46 -7.53 -17.20
C LEU A 89 7.80 -9.00 -16.90
N THR A 90 7.15 -9.60 -15.89
CA THR A 90 7.37 -11.02 -15.56
C THR A 90 6.92 -11.96 -16.67
N SER A 91 5.91 -11.58 -17.47
CA SER A 91 5.48 -12.33 -18.67
C SER A 91 6.47 -12.26 -19.84
N THR A 92 7.37 -11.27 -19.86
CA THR A 92 8.30 -11.06 -20.98
C THR A 92 9.57 -11.92 -20.87
N GLY A 93 9.89 -12.41 -19.66
CA GLY A 93 11.06 -13.27 -19.40
C GLY A 93 10.83 -14.77 -19.59
N GLY A 94 9.62 -15.20 -19.96
CA GLY A 94 9.28 -16.62 -20.03
C GLY A 94 7.91 -16.91 -20.65
N GLY A 95 7.68 -16.48 -21.90
CA GLY A 95 6.72 -17.08 -22.85
C GLY A 95 5.22 -17.16 -22.51
N LEU A 96 4.79 -16.76 -21.32
CA LEU A 96 3.40 -16.87 -20.87
C LEU A 96 2.87 -15.47 -20.57
N GLY A 97 2.14 -14.91 -21.55
CA GLY A 97 1.45 -13.63 -21.42
C GLY A 97 0.44 -13.61 -20.26
N ILE A 98 -0.13 -12.44 -20.01
CA ILE A 98 -1.22 -12.26 -19.03
C ILE A 98 -2.46 -13.01 -19.50
N ASP A 99 -2.83 -14.10 -18.83
CA ASP A 99 -4.16 -14.68 -18.99
C ASP A 99 -5.19 -13.78 -18.29
N LYS A 100 -5.82 -12.91 -19.08
CA LYS A 100 -6.88 -12.00 -18.64
C LYS A 100 -8.05 -12.75 -18.00
N ASN A 101 -8.21 -14.04 -18.28
CA ASN A 101 -9.29 -14.85 -17.74
C ASN A 101 -8.97 -15.43 -16.35
N SER A 102 -7.68 -15.61 -16.01
CA SER A 102 -7.27 -16.21 -14.73
C SER A 102 -6.44 -15.29 -13.82
N ILE A 103 -6.07 -14.08 -14.26
CA ILE A 103 -5.31 -13.13 -13.43
C ILE A 103 -5.99 -12.83 -12.08
N PHE A 104 -7.31 -12.95 -12.01
CA PHE A 104 -8.09 -12.78 -10.77
C PHE A 104 -8.67 -14.08 -10.22
N SER A 105 -8.40 -15.25 -10.82
CA SER A 105 -8.98 -16.52 -10.37
C SER A 105 -8.43 -16.99 -9.02
N ALA A 106 -7.21 -16.56 -8.67
CA ALA A 106 -6.58 -16.82 -7.39
C ALA A 106 -6.91 -15.77 -6.31
N LEU A 107 -7.65 -14.70 -6.65
CA LEU A 107 -8.08 -13.74 -5.64
C LEU A 107 -9.23 -14.35 -4.83
N PRO A 108 -9.11 -14.47 -3.49
CA PRO A 108 -10.25 -14.85 -2.67
C PRO A 108 -11.37 -13.82 -2.84
N PRO A 109 -12.65 -14.23 -2.74
CA PRO A 109 -13.77 -13.32 -2.88
C PRO A 109 -13.60 -12.14 -1.92
N LEU A 110 -13.64 -10.92 -2.47
CA LEU A 110 -13.44 -9.66 -1.74
C LEU A 110 -14.52 -9.40 -0.68
N PHE A 111 -15.60 -10.18 -0.71
CA PHE A 111 -16.71 -10.13 0.22
C PHE A 111 -16.96 -11.51 0.81
N PRO A 112 -17.44 -11.59 2.07
CA PRO A 112 -18.00 -12.82 2.60
C PRO A 112 -19.07 -13.35 1.63
N ALA A 113 -19.17 -14.67 1.50
CA ALA A 113 -20.28 -15.28 0.79
C ALA A 113 -21.59 -14.75 1.37
N ALA A 114 -22.54 -14.38 0.51
CA ALA A 114 -23.86 -13.96 0.96
C ALA A 114 -24.45 -15.04 1.88
N PRO A 115 -25.07 -14.68 3.01
CA PRO A 115 -25.74 -15.66 3.85
C PRO A 115 -26.79 -16.40 3.02
N PRO A 116 -27.04 -17.69 3.29
CA PRO A 116 -28.07 -18.45 2.60
C PRO A 116 -29.42 -17.74 2.75
N PRO A 117 -30.31 -17.82 1.74
CA PRO A 117 -31.65 -17.26 1.85
C PRO A 117 -32.35 -17.82 3.09
N PRO A 118 -33.22 -17.03 3.75
CA PRO A 118 -33.99 -17.53 4.88
C PRO A 118 -34.82 -18.75 4.43
N PRO A 119 -35.06 -19.73 5.33
CA PRO A 119 -35.89 -20.88 5.00
C PRO A 119 -37.27 -20.41 4.52
N PRO A 120 -37.92 -21.17 3.59
CA PRO A 120 -39.29 -20.86 3.17
C PRO A 120 -40.19 -20.72 4.39
N TRP A 121 -40.98 -19.64 4.41
CA TRP A 121 -41.96 -19.42 5.48
C TRP A 121 -42.89 -20.63 5.59
N LYS A 122 -43.00 -21.19 6.80
CA LYS A 122 -43.97 -22.24 7.11
C LYS A 122 -45.16 -21.59 7.85
N PRO A 123 -46.38 -21.68 7.30
CA PRO A 123 -47.60 -21.26 8.00
C PRO A 123 -47.79 -21.99 9.32
#